data_AF-W0UYM2-F1
#
_entry.id   AF-W0UYM2-F1
#
_cell.length_a   1.000
_cell.length_b   1.000
_cell.length_c   1.000
_cell.angle_alpha   90.00
_cell.angle_beta   90.00
_cell.angle_gamma   90.00
#
_symmetry.space_group_name_H-M   'P 1'
#
loop_
_entity.id
_entity.type
_entity.pdbx_description
1 polymer ?
#
loop_
_entity_poly.entity_id
_entity_poly.type
_entity_poly.pdbx_seq_one_letter_code
_entity_poly.pdbx_strand_id
1 'polypeptide(L)'
;MEEIYRVVYGAIRKVKPALLETELTPATRFDLYHISSIEMAMIVFEVSDYFDIEIEPYLLMSLATIGEACTALHKIVQQRQPARALSSDV
;
A
#
# COMPACT_ATOMS: atom_id res chain seq x y z
N MET A 1 -7.55 -8.96 -1.06
CA MET A 1 -7.40 -7.88 -2.06
C MET A 1 -8.10 -6.60 -1.64
N GLU A 2 -9.37 -6.64 -1.26
CA GLU A 2 -10.13 -5.44 -0.82
C GLU A 2 -9.45 -4.69 0.34
N GLU A 3 -8.92 -5.41 1.34
CA GLU A 3 -8.20 -4.79 2.46
C GLU A 3 -6.96 -4.01 2.02
N ILE A 4 -6.17 -4.54 1.07
CA ILE A 4 -4.96 -3.86 0.57
C ILE A 4 -5.34 -2.52 -0.07
N TYR A 5 -6.38 -2.50 -0.89
CA TYR A 5 -6.88 -1.25 -1.48
C TYR A 5 -7.32 -0.25 -0.39
N ARG A 6 -8.07 -0.71 0.61
CA ARG A 6 -8.50 0.14 1.73
C ARG A 6 -7.30 0.77 2.45
N VAL A 7 -6.29 -0.03 2.77
CA VAL A 7 -5.09 0.43 3.49
C VAL A 7 -4.28 1.40 2.64
N VAL A 8 -4.03 1.08 1.37
CA VAL A 8 -3.29 1.95 0.46
C VAL A 8 -4.02 3.27 0.23
N TYR A 9 -5.33 3.26 0.02
CA TYR A 9 -6.11 4.50 -0.10
C TYR A 9 -6.11 5.32 1.20
N GLY A 10 -6.18 4.65 2.36
CA GLY A 10 -6.06 5.31 3.66
C GLY A 10 -4.69 5.97 3.84
N ALA A 11 -3.61 5.26 3.53
CA ALA A 11 -2.24 5.75 3.60
C ALA A 11 -2.02 6.94 2.67
N ILE A 12 -2.49 6.87 1.41
CA ILE A 12 -2.40 7.99 0.45
C ILE A 12 -3.09 9.23 1.02
N ARG A 13 -4.31 9.09 1.57
CA ARG A 13 -5.06 10.23 2.13
C ARG A 13 -4.44 10.79 3.40
N LYS A 14 -3.81 9.94 4.22
CA LYS A 14 -3.08 10.37 5.42
C LYS A 14 -1.85 11.18 5.05
N VAL A 15 -1.10 10.71 4.05
CA VAL A 15 0.15 11.34 3.59
C VAL A 15 -0.10 12.58 2.72
N LYS A 16 -1.12 12.54 1.87
CA LYS A 16 -1.53 13.63 0.97
C LYS A 16 -2.98 14.05 1.25
N PRO A 17 -3.25 14.80 2.33
CA PRO A 17 -4.62 15.20 2.70
C PRO A 17 -5.37 15.99 1.62
N ALA A 18 -4.65 16.63 0.69
CA ALA A 18 -5.26 17.28 -0.48
C ALA A 18 -6.09 16.31 -1.36
N LEU A 19 -5.89 15.00 -1.24
CA LEU A 19 -6.60 13.96 -1.99
C LEU A 19 -7.79 13.34 -1.23
N LEU A 20 -8.19 13.89 -0.06
CA LEU A 20 -9.28 13.33 0.75
C LEU A 20 -10.58 13.15 -0.06
N GLU A 21 -11.00 14.20 -0.76
CA GLU A 21 -12.21 14.24 -1.60
C GLU A 21 -11.96 13.76 -3.04
N THR A 22 -10.73 13.35 -3.36
CA THR A 22 -10.40 12.87 -4.70
C THR A 22 -10.81 11.41 -4.87
N GLU A 23 -11.48 11.11 -5.99
CA GLU A 23 -11.74 9.75 -6.39
C GLU A 23 -10.43 9.07 -6.82
N LEU A 24 -10.00 8.09 -6.02
CA LEU A 24 -8.83 7.26 -6.32
C LEU A 24 -9.32 5.93 -6.87
N THR A 25 -8.75 5.52 -8.01
CA THR A 25 -9.05 4.25 -8.67
C THR A 25 -7.78 3.42 -8.81
N PRO A 26 -7.85 2.12 -9.16
CA PRO A 26 -6.66 1.34 -9.45
C PRO A 26 -5.82 1.90 -10.61
N ALA A 27 -6.44 2.61 -11.57
CA ALA A 27 -5.77 3.24 -12.69
C ALA A 27 -5.10 4.58 -12.35
N THR A 28 -5.38 5.13 -11.17
CA THR A 28 -4.78 6.39 -10.71
C THR A 28 -3.26 6.26 -10.66
N ARG A 29 -2.57 7.18 -11.32
CA ARG A 29 -1.11 7.29 -11.28
C ARG A 29 -0.65 8.20 -10.15
N PHE A 30 0.50 7.90 -9.55
CA PHE A 30 1.07 8.71 -8.48
C PHE A 30 1.59 10.06 -8.96
N ASP A 31 2.17 10.10 -10.16
CA ASP A 31 2.76 11.31 -10.75
C ASP A 31 1.72 12.38 -11.10
N LEU A 32 0.52 11.99 -11.51
CA LEU A 32 -0.59 12.90 -11.81
C LEU A 32 -1.04 13.74 -10.61
N TYR A 33 -0.82 13.25 -9.39
CA TYR A 33 -1.23 13.93 -8.15
C TYR A 33 -0.06 14.55 -7.39
N HIS A 34 1.10 14.69 -8.03
CA HIS A 34 2.31 15.25 -7.43
C HIS A 34 2.65 14.59 -6.08
N ILE A 35 2.49 13.27 -6.00
CA ILE A 35 2.95 12.48 -4.86
C ILE A 35 4.46 12.33 -5.03
N SER A 36 5.22 13.05 -4.22
CA SER A 36 6.68 13.03 -4.21
C SER A 36 7.24 11.68 -3.76
N SER A 37 8.52 11.44 -4.02
CA SER A 37 9.22 10.23 -3.56
C SER A 37 9.21 10.08 -2.03
N ILE A 38 9.29 11.18 -1.28
CA ILE A 38 9.19 11.18 0.17
C ILE A 38 7.77 10.76 0.60
N GLU A 39 6.73 11.32 -0.03
CA GLU A 39 5.34 10.94 0.23
C GLU A 39 5.09 9.46 -0.13
N MET A 40 5.64 8.97 -1.23
CA MET A 40 5.60 7.54 -1.59
C MET A 40 6.24 6.66 -0.50
N ALA A 41 7.41 7.05 0.02
CA ALA A 41 8.05 6.31 1.11
C ALA A 41 7.21 6.33 2.40
N MET A 42 6.58 7.46 2.73
CA MET A 42 5.67 7.53 3.88
C MET A 42 4.43 6.64 3.68
N ILE A 43 3.88 6.55 2.46
CA ILE A 43 2.78 5.62 2.15
C ILE A 43 3.22 4.18 2.41
N VAL A 44 4.44 3.82 2.01
CA VAL A 44 5.00 2.48 2.30
C VAL A 44 5.07 2.25 3.80
N PHE A 45 5.58 3.20 4.59
CA PHE A 45 5.65 3.05 6.05
C PHE A 45 4.28 2.87 6.70
N GLU A 46 3.27 3.64 6.29
CA GLU A 46 1.89 3.46 6.79
C GLU A 46 1.33 2.06 6.49
N VAL A 47 1.67 1.50 5.33
CA VAL A 47 1.27 0.13 4.96
C VAL A 47 2.05 -0.91 5.77
N SER A 48 3.36 -0.72 5.93
CA SER A 48 4.24 -1.57 6.75
C SER A 48 3.74 -1.66 8.19
N ASP A 49 3.44 -0.50 8.79
CA ASP A 49 2.92 -0.39 10.15
C ASP A 49 1.57 -1.09 10.31
N TYR A 50 0.67 -0.95 9.32
CA TYR A 50 -0.64 -1.59 9.37
C TYR A 50 -0.56 -3.12 9.34
N PHE A 51 0.32 -3.68 8.49
CA PHE A 51 0.46 -5.12 8.31
C PHE A 51 1.52 -5.77 9.21
N ASP A 52 2.24 -4.97 10.01
CA ASP A 52 3.36 -5.41 10.85
C ASP A 52 4.43 -6.17 10.04
N ILE A 53 4.81 -5.59 8.88
CA ILE A 53 5.84 -6.16 7.99
C ILE A 53 6.80 -5.08 7.52
N GLU A 54 8.04 -5.49 7.24
CA GLU A 54 9.03 -4.60 6.63
C GLU A 54 8.88 -4.59 5.09
N ILE A 55 8.74 -3.39 4.52
CA ILE A 55 8.61 -3.16 3.08
C ILE A 55 9.65 -2.12 2.67
N GLU A 56 10.32 -2.38 1.55
CA GLU A 56 11.32 -1.47 0.98
C GLU A 56 10.71 -0.08 0.68
N PRO A 57 11.24 1.02 1.25
CA PRO A 57 10.64 2.35 1.12
C PRO A 57 10.51 2.84 -0.33
N TYR A 58 11.38 2.36 -1.21
CA TYR A 58 11.45 2.76 -2.62
C TYR A 58 10.49 1.97 -3.52
N LEU A 59 9.74 0.99 -2.98
CA LEU A 59 8.88 0.09 -3.76
C LEU A 59 7.98 0.87 -4.73
N LEU A 60 7.27 1.88 -4.23
CA LEU A 60 6.30 2.64 -5.03
C LEU A 60 6.95 3.52 -6.11
N MET A 61 8.24 3.85 -6.00
CA MET A 61 8.93 4.70 -6.98
C MET A 61 9.08 4.02 -8.35
N SER A 62 8.97 2.69 -8.38
CA SER A 62 9.05 1.87 -9.59
C SER A 62 7.70 1.51 -10.18
N LEU A 63 6.60 1.93 -9.56
CA LEU A 63 5.23 1.56 -9.91
C LEU A 63 4.48 2.79 -10.41
N ALA A 64 3.76 2.65 -11.51
CA ALA A 64 3.06 3.76 -12.14
C ALA A 64 1.72 4.04 -11.46
N THR A 65 0.97 2.99 -11.08
CA THR A 65 -0.42 3.10 -10.64
C THR A 65 -0.68 2.54 -9.26
N ILE A 66 -1.77 2.99 -8.62
CA ILE A 66 -2.22 2.42 -7.34
C ILE A 66 -2.52 0.92 -7.49
N GLY A 67 -3.08 0.47 -8.61
CA GLY A 67 -3.36 -0.95 -8.85
C GLY A 67 -2.09 -1.81 -8.88
N GLU A 68 -1.02 -1.32 -9.49
CA GLU A 68 0.30 -1.97 -9.47
C GLU A 68 0.86 -2.03 -8.04
N ALA A 69 0.76 -0.92 -7.29
CA ALA A 69 1.16 -0.86 -5.88
C ALA A 69 0.40 -1.88 -5.03
N CYS A 70 -0.93 -1.91 -5.12
CA CYS A 70 -1.76 -2.87 -4.40
C CYS A 70 -1.40 -4.32 -4.75
N THR A 71 -1.12 -4.60 -6.02
CA THR A 71 -0.73 -5.95 -6.46
C THR A 71 0.63 -6.36 -5.88
N ALA A 72 1.62 -5.46 -5.91
CA ALA A 72 2.94 -5.72 -5.35
C ALA A 72 2.88 -5.91 -3.83
N LEU A 73 2.21 -5.01 -3.12
CA LEU A 73 2.04 -5.05 -1.67
C LEU A 73 1.27 -6.31 -1.24
N HIS A 74 0.22 -6.71 -1.97
CA HIS A 74 -0.51 -7.93 -1.65
C HIS A 74 0.37 -9.18 -1.70
N LYS A 75 1.24 -9.28 -2.71
CA LYS A 75 2.19 -10.40 -2.82
C LYS A 75 3.16 -10.43 -1.64
N ILE A 76 3.70 -9.27 -1.25
CA ILE A 76 4.62 -9.16 -0.11
C ILE A 76 3.91 -9.57 1.19
N VAL A 77 2.71 -9.05 1.43
CA VAL A 77 1.90 -9.39 2.61
C VAL A 77 1.62 -10.90 2.66
N GLN A 78 1.23 -11.51 1.54
CA GLN A 78 0.98 -12.96 1.47
C GLN A 78 2.23 -13.81 1.73
N GLN A 79 3.41 -13.34 1.33
CA GLN A 79 4.68 -14.05 1.56
C GLN A 79 5.18 -13.92 3.00
N ARG A 80 4.82 -12.83 3.68
CA ARG A 80 5.34 -12.47 5.01
C ARG A 80 4.37 -12.81 6.14
N GLN A 81 3.08 -12.93 5.85
CA GLN A 81 2.14 -13.52 6.79
C GLN A 81 2.46 -15.02 6.88
N PRO A 82 2.90 -15.55 8.04
CA PRO A 82 2.99 -16.99 8.21
C PRO A 82 1.62 -17.58 7.93
N ALA A 83 1.57 -18.74 7.27
CA ALA A 83 0.33 -19.48 7.03
C ALA A 83 -0.44 -19.59 8.35
N ARG A 84 -1.44 -18.72 8.52
CA ARG A 84 -2.29 -18.68 9.72
C ARG A 84 -3.32 -19.79 9.58
N ALA A 85 -2.85 -21.04 9.55
CA ALA A 85 -3.63 -22.27 9.59
C ALA A 85 -2.69 -23.49 9.60
N LEU A 86 -2.10 -23.84 10.75
CA LEU A 86 -1.65 -25.20 11.09
C LEU A 86 -1.36 -25.27 12.61
N SER A 87 -2.29 -24.84 13.47
CA SER A 87 -2.27 -25.16 14.92
C SER A 87 -3.58 -24.76 15.63
N SER A 88 -4.68 -25.39 15.22
CA SER A 88 -5.87 -25.67 16.03
C SER A 88 -6.63 -26.70 15.18
N ASP A 89 -6.44 -28.00 15.37
CA ASP A 89 -6.91 -28.72 16.54
C ASP A 89 -5.99 -29.90 16.87
N VAL A 90 -5.57 -29.99 18.14
CA VAL A 90 -5.19 -31.25 18.81
C VAL A 90 -6.31 -31.56 19.79
#